data_AF-A0A3B9MMT4-F1
#
_entry.id   AF-A0A3B9MMT4-F1
#
_cell.length_a   1.000
_cell.length_b   1.000
_cell.length_c   1.000
_cell.angle_alpha   90.00
_cell.angle_beta   90.00
_cell.angle_gamma   90.00
#
_symmetry.space_group_name_H-M   'P 1'
#
loop_
_entity.id
_entity.type
_entity.pdbx_description
1 polymer ?
#
loop_
_entity_poly.entity_id
_entity_poly.type
_entity_poly.pdbx_seq_one_letter_code
_entity_poly.pdbx_strand_id
1 'polypeptide(L)'
;MPETKEVNSATEESVARWEKETLEPSLAKHPETRKRFESVSLEEVNRLYTPADIADLDFSRDISFPGEFPYTRGIHPTGYRGKLWTMRQFAGFSTPEETNSRFRYLLAQGQTGLSVAYDLPTLMGYDADSPLSEGEVGKCGVAVSSLADMEVLFNKIPLEQVTVSQTINAPASVLLAMYLVVAEKQGTDWKKISGTLQNDILKEYIAQKEWIYPIRPAMKLVVDTFEFCMENVPRYNPVSVSGYHIREAGATAVQELAFTLRDGLEYVEWGLRAGLEL
;
A
#
# COMPACT_ATOMS: atom_id res chain seq x y z
N MET A 1 -32.47 -7.66 -23.32
CA MET A 1 -31.35 -8.38 -23.98
C MET A 1 -31.82 -8.89 -25.33
N PRO A 2 -31.58 -8.12 -26.41
CA PRO A 2 -31.03 -8.70 -27.65
C PRO A 2 -30.04 -7.84 -28.47
N GLU A 3 -29.58 -6.66 -28.02
CA GLU A 3 -28.78 -5.74 -28.87
C GLU A 3 -27.26 -6.04 -28.95
N THR A 4 -26.71 -6.88 -28.07
CA THR A 4 -25.25 -7.05 -27.94
C THR A 4 -24.59 -7.78 -29.12
N LYS A 5 -25.30 -8.70 -29.79
CA LYS A 5 -24.73 -9.50 -30.88
C LYS A 5 -24.56 -8.73 -32.21
N GLU A 6 -25.47 -7.82 -32.53
CA GLU A 6 -25.41 -7.05 -33.79
C GLU A 6 -24.30 -5.99 -33.75
N VAL A 7 -24.10 -5.34 -32.61
CA VAL A 7 -23.04 -4.32 -32.41
C VAL A 7 -21.65 -4.90 -32.61
N ASN A 8 -21.41 -6.14 -32.16
CA ASN A 8 -20.13 -6.82 -32.36
C ASN A 8 -19.85 -7.06 -33.84
N SER A 9 -20.82 -7.61 -34.58
CA SER A 9 -20.63 -7.91 -36.01
C SER A 9 -20.33 -6.66 -36.84
N ALA A 10 -21.05 -5.55 -36.60
CA ALA A 10 -20.81 -4.30 -37.32
C ALA A 10 -19.45 -3.65 -36.96
N THR A 11 -19.02 -3.79 -35.70
CA THR A 11 -17.72 -3.28 -35.24
C THR A 11 -16.59 -4.10 -35.85
N GLU A 12 -16.69 -5.43 -35.82
CA GLU A 12 -15.73 -6.36 -36.44
C GLU A 12 -15.58 -6.11 -37.94
N GLU A 13 -16.70 -5.95 -38.67
CA GLU A 13 -16.68 -5.61 -40.09
C GLU A 13 -16.00 -4.26 -40.37
N SER A 14 -16.26 -3.26 -39.52
CA SER A 14 -15.61 -1.95 -39.63
C SER A 14 -14.11 -2.02 -39.36
N VAL A 15 -13.67 -2.84 -38.41
CA VAL A 15 -12.25 -3.09 -38.13
C VAL A 15 -11.60 -3.78 -39.33
N ALA A 16 -12.19 -4.84 -39.86
CA ALA A 16 -11.67 -5.55 -41.03
C ALA A 16 -11.55 -4.64 -42.27
N ARG A 17 -12.53 -3.76 -42.50
CA ARG A 17 -12.45 -2.72 -43.54
C ARG A 17 -11.26 -1.78 -43.29
N TRP A 18 -11.11 -1.28 -42.08
CA TRP A 18 -10.00 -0.38 -41.72
C TRP A 18 -8.64 -1.05 -41.89
N GLU A 19 -8.50 -2.32 -41.47
CA GLU A 19 -7.27 -3.09 -41.62
C GLU A 19 -6.84 -3.14 -43.09
N LYS A 20 -7.78 -3.49 -43.98
CA LYS A 20 -7.52 -3.63 -45.42
C LYS A 20 -7.34 -2.30 -46.15
N GLU A 21 -8.23 -1.35 -45.92
CA GLU A 21 -8.29 -0.13 -46.74
C GLU A 21 -7.39 0.99 -46.24
N THR A 22 -7.01 0.97 -44.96
CA THR A 22 -6.26 2.07 -44.33
C THR A 22 -4.92 1.61 -43.77
N LEU A 23 -4.93 0.54 -42.96
CA LEU A 23 -3.75 0.12 -42.21
C LEU A 23 -2.72 -0.60 -43.09
N GLU A 24 -3.13 -1.59 -43.87
CA GLU A 24 -2.23 -2.33 -44.78
C GLU A 24 -1.47 -1.40 -45.75
N PRO A 25 -2.10 -0.45 -46.46
CA PRO A 25 -1.37 0.51 -47.30
C PRO A 25 -0.36 1.36 -46.52
N SER A 26 -0.70 1.73 -45.28
CA SER A 26 0.20 2.51 -44.43
C SER A 26 1.41 1.69 -44.00
N LEU A 27 1.20 0.44 -43.55
CA LEU A 27 2.28 -0.48 -43.14
C LEU A 27 3.22 -0.84 -44.29
N ALA A 28 2.69 -0.97 -45.51
CA ALA A 28 3.49 -1.23 -46.70
C ALA A 28 4.46 -0.07 -47.01
N LYS A 29 4.04 1.16 -46.74
CA LYS A 29 4.87 2.36 -46.93
C LYS A 29 5.81 2.61 -45.74
N HIS A 30 5.30 2.42 -44.54
CA HIS A 30 5.98 2.69 -43.28
C HIS A 30 5.68 1.56 -42.28
N PRO A 31 6.51 0.51 -42.23
CA PRO A 31 6.32 -0.57 -41.27
C PRO A 31 6.50 -0.07 -39.84
N GLU A 32 5.86 -0.75 -38.90
CA GLU A 32 6.04 -0.46 -37.48
C GLU A 32 7.47 -0.73 -37.02
N THR A 33 7.90 0.00 -35.99
CA THR A 33 9.26 -0.06 -35.45
C THR A 33 9.56 -1.37 -34.73
N ARG A 34 8.52 -2.11 -34.32
CA ARG A 34 8.62 -3.39 -33.62
C ARG A 34 7.58 -4.35 -34.16
N LYS A 35 7.87 -5.65 -34.05
CA LYS A 35 6.92 -6.72 -34.38
C LYS A 35 5.86 -6.93 -33.30
N ARG A 36 6.21 -6.64 -32.04
CA ARG A 36 5.36 -6.76 -30.86
C ARG A 36 5.52 -5.50 -30.02
N PHE A 37 4.40 -4.98 -29.52
CA PHE A 37 4.38 -3.89 -28.57
C PHE A 37 3.93 -4.47 -27.23
N GLU A 38 4.67 -4.17 -26.19
CA GLU A 38 4.41 -4.70 -24.85
C GLU A 38 4.36 -3.56 -23.85
N SER A 39 3.58 -3.75 -22.80
CA SER A 39 3.65 -2.91 -21.61
C SER A 39 4.95 -3.18 -20.83
N VAL A 40 5.24 -2.34 -19.84
CA VAL A 40 6.33 -2.58 -18.88
C VAL A 40 6.16 -3.86 -18.05
N SER A 41 4.99 -4.50 -18.13
CA SER A 41 4.69 -5.79 -17.49
C SER A 41 4.81 -6.97 -18.45
N LEU A 42 5.36 -6.76 -19.66
CA LEU A 42 5.55 -7.79 -20.70
C LEU A 42 4.26 -8.34 -21.32
N GLU A 43 3.13 -7.69 -21.03
CA GLU A 43 1.85 -7.97 -21.68
C GLU A 43 1.79 -7.30 -23.05
N GLU A 44 1.35 -8.04 -24.06
CA GLU A 44 1.17 -7.52 -25.41
C GLU A 44 0.06 -6.47 -25.46
N VAL A 45 0.30 -5.41 -26.22
CA VAL A 45 -0.64 -4.32 -26.43
C VAL A 45 -1.04 -4.32 -27.89
N ASN A 46 -2.33 -4.56 -28.14
CA ASN A 46 -2.88 -4.50 -29.49
C ASN A 46 -2.78 -3.08 -30.04
N ARG A 47 -2.67 -2.97 -31.36
CA ARG A 47 -2.62 -1.69 -32.08
C ARG A 47 -3.84 -0.80 -31.79
N LEU A 48 -5.00 -1.44 -31.64
CA LEU A 48 -6.29 -0.79 -31.46
C LEU A 48 -7.16 -1.66 -30.54
N TYR A 49 -7.91 -1.02 -29.64
CA TYR A 49 -8.99 -1.62 -28.87
C TYR A 49 -10.30 -0.92 -29.25
N THR A 50 -11.37 -1.68 -29.35
CA THR A 50 -12.68 -1.30 -29.88
C THR A 50 -13.79 -1.83 -28.95
N PRO A 51 -15.06 -1.46 -29.17
CA PRO A 51 -16.17 -2.06 -28.44
C PRO A 51 -16.23 -3.60 -28.53
N ALA A 52 -15.72 -4.21 -29.60
CA ALA A 52 -15.67 -5.66 -29.74
C ALA A 52 -14.73 -6.31 -28.70
N ASP A 53 -13.64 -5.64 -28.32
CA ASP A 53 -12.64 -6.14 -27.37
C ASP A 53 -13.14 -6.19 -25.91
N ILE A 54 -14.26 -5.51 -25.62
CA ILE A 54 -14.90 -5.50 -24.30
C ILE A 54 -16.34 -6.03 -24.36
N ALA A 55 -16.71 -6.73 -25.44
CA ALA A 55 -18.10 -7.11 -25.66
C ALA A 55 -18.64 -8.14 -24.66
N ASP A 56 -17.75 -8.96 -24.09
CA ASP A 56 -18.09 -9.96 -23.07
C ASP A 56 -18.13 -9.38 -21.64
N LEU A 57 -17.77 -8.10 -21.49
CA LEU A 57 -17.76 -7.42 -20.20
C LEU A 57 -19.20 -7.07 -19.80
N ASP A 58 -19.61 -7.53 -18.62
CA ASP A 58 -20.91 -7.19 -18.06
C ASP A 58 -20.78 -5.99 -17.12
N PHE A 59 -21.50 -4.90 -17.43
CA PHE A 59 -21.40 -3.67 -16.63
C PHE A 59 -21.71 -3.91 -15.15
N SER A 60 -22.75 -4.68 -14.83
CA SER A 60 -23.22 -4.83 -13.44
C SER A 60 -22.29 -5.73 -12.62
N ARG A 61 -21.72 -6.75 -13.25
CA ARG A 61 -20.82 -7.72 -12.60
C ARG A 61 -19.38 -7.23 -12.52
N ASP A 62 -18.85 -6.62 -13.58
CA ASP A 62 -17.41 -6.40 -13.74
C ASP A 62 -16.98 -4.94 -13.47
N ILE A 63 -17.86 -3.96 -13.69
CA ILE A 63 -17.55 -2.52 -13.52
C ILE A 63 -18.30 -1.91 -12.34
N SER A 64 -19.63 -1.99 -12.36
CA SER A 64 -20.58 -1.44 -11.38
C SER A 64 -20.43 0.08 -11.11
N PHE A 65 -21.20 0.58 -10.14
CA PHE A 65 -21.16 1.96 -9.68
C PHE A 65 -20.09 2.14 -8.58
N PRO A 66 -19.48 3.34 -8.43
CA PRO A 66 -18.55 3.61 -7.33
C PRO A 66 -19.26 3.43 -5.98
N GLY A 67 -18.59 2.79 -5.01
CA GLY A 67 -19.18 2.45 -3.72
C GLY A 67 -19.99 1.15 -3.72
N GLU A 68 -20.10 0.44 -4.85
CA GLU A 68 -20.77 -0.84 -4.98
C GLU A 68 -19.79 -1.93 -5.48
N PHE A 69 -19.98 -3.17 -5.02
CA PHE A 69 -19.20 -4.32 -5.50
C PHE A 69 -19.32 -4.45 -7.03
N PRO A 70 -18.23 -4.77 -7.78
CA PRO A 70 -16.90 -5.19 -7.32
C PRO A 70 -15.92 -4.04 -7.02
N TYR A 71 -16.41 -2.80 -6.87
CA TYR A 71 -15.63 -1.61 -6.55
C TYR A 71 -14.57 -1.23 -7.60
N THR A 72 -14.67 -1.73 -8.83
CA THR A 72 -13.79 -1.37 -9.96
C THR A 72 -13.67 0.14 -10.15
N ARG A 73 -14.75 0.89 -9.87
CA ARG A 73 -14.79 2.36 -9.95
C ARG A 73 -14.48 3.10 -8.65
N GLY A 74 -14.03 2.38 -7.63
CA GLY A 74 -13.66 2.91 -6.31
C GLY A 74 -14.63 2.51 -5.19
N ILE A 75 -14.11 2.42 -3.96
CA ILE A 75 -14.86 2.00 -2.76
C ILE A 75 -15.77 3.07 -2.16
N HIS A 76 -15.73 4.31 -2.66
CA HIS A 76 -16.51 5.43 -2.14
C HIS A 76 -17.40 6.03 -3.23
N PRO A 77 -18.71 6.21 -2.99
CA PRO A 77 -19.65 6.65 -4.03
C PRO A 77 -19.38 8.07 -4.56
N THR A 78 -18.84 8.95 -3.72
CA THR A 78 -18.51 10.33 -4.13
C THR A 78 -17.09 10.49 -4.66
N GLY A 79 -16.24 9.47 -4.52
CA GLY A 79 -14.80 9.56 -4.77
C GLY A 79 -14.18 10.86 -4.23
N TYR A 80 -13.31 11.48 -5.03
CA TYR A 80 -12.60 12.71 -4.67
C TYR A 80 -13.43 13.99 -4.74
N ARG A 81 -14.70 13.92 -5.17
CA ARG A 81 -15.64 15.06 -5.05
C ARG A 81 -16.09 15.26 -3.60
N GLY A 82 -16.11 14.18 -2.81
CA GLY A 82 -16.45 14.24 -1.39
C GLY A 82 -15.24 14.53 -0.50
N LYS A 83 -14.18 13.73 -0.65
CA LYS A 83 -12.94 13.87 0.14
C LYS A 83 -11.74 13.52 -0.74
N LEU A 84 -10.74 14.40 -0.77
CA LEU A 84 -9.46 14.12 -1.43
C LEU A 84 -8.74 12.96 -0.72
N TRP A 85 -7.81 12.32 -1.44
CA TRP A 85 -6.89 11.37 -0.81
C TRP A 85 -6.08 12.07 0.29
N THR A 86 -5.66 11.31 1.30
CA THR A 86 -4.76 11.83 2.32
C THR A 86 -3.41 12.11 1.67
N MET A 87 -2.98 13.38 1.65
CA MET A 87 -1.61 13.72 1.28
C MET A 87 -0.71 13.32 2.45
N ARG A 88 0.14 12.32 2.22
CA ARG A 88 0.98 11.69 3.25
C ARG A 88 2.39 11.47 2.71
N GLN A 89 3.28 12.42 2.96
CA GLN A 89 4.68 12.30 2.59
C GLN A 89 5.42 11.40 3.57
N PHE A 90 6.22 10.49 3.01
CA PHE A 90 7.16 9.67 3.74
C PHE A 90 8.31 10.55 4.26
N ALA A 91 8.55 10.54 5.57
CA ALA A 91 9.60 11.34 6.19
C ALA A 91 10.20 10.64 7.41
N GLY A 92 11.53 10.75 7.49
CA GLY A 92 12.36 10.28 8.59
C GLY A 92 13.81 10.38 8.13
N PHE A 93 14.64 11.04 8.93
CA PHE A 93 16.08 11.08 8.74
C PHE A 93 16.73 11.54 10.04
N SER A 94 17.93 11.06 10.31
CA SER A 94 18.78 11.46 11.44
C SER A 94 18.07 11.26 12.78
N THR A 95 18.06 12.27 13.67
CA THR A 95 17.53 12.17 15.03
C THR A 95 16.02 12.38 15.12
N PRO A 96 15.37 11.92 16.20
CA PRO A 96 13.97 12.23 16.48
C PRO A 96 13.61 13.73 16.42
N GLU A 97 14.49 14.63 16.89
CA GLU A 97 14.27 16.07 16.87
C GLU A 97 14.21 16.63 15.44
N GLU A 98 15.11 16.19 14.57
CA GLU A 98 15.17 16.66 13.18
C GLU A 98 13.96 16.15 12.39
N THR A 99 13.60 14.88 12.59
CA THR A 99 12.39 14.30 11.99
C THR A 99 11.11 14.97 12.53
N ASN A 100 11.03 15.27 13.84
CA ASN A 100 9.91 16.04 14.40
C ASN A 100 9.78 17.43 13.77
N SER A 101 10.92 18.13 13.59
CA SER A 101 10.95 19.42 12.91
C SER A 101 10.41 19.31 11.49
N ARG A 102 10.79 18.25 10.76
CA ARG A 102 10.27 17.95 9.43
C ARG A 102 8.77 17.65 9.44
N PHE A 103 8.26 16.88 10.39
CA PHE A 103 6.83 16.62 10.51
C PHE A 103 6.03 17.91 10.74
N ARG A 104 6.46 18.76 11.66
CA ARG A 104 5.78 20.05 11.89
C ARG A 104 5.82 20.96 10.66
N TYR A 105 6.94 20.99 9.94
CA TYR A 105 7.04 21.71 8.67
C TYR A 105 6.00 21.18 7.66
N LEU A 106 5.94 19.86 7.47
CA LEU A 106 5.03 19.24 6.52
C LEU A 106 3.54 19.50 6.86
N LEU A 107 3.17 19.39 8.14
CA LEU A 107 1.83 19.74 8.61
C LEU A 107 1.50 21.22 8.34
N ALA A 108 2.45 22.13 8.57
CA ALA A 108 2.28 23.55 8.26
C ALA A 108 2.15 23.83 6.75
N GLN A 109 2.67 22.96 5.87
CA GLN A 109 2.48 23.04 4.42
C GLN A 109 1.18 22.38 3.93
N GLY A 110 0.28 21.97 4.83
CA GLY A 110 -1.02 21.41 4.48
C GLY A 110 -1.06 19.89 4.34
N GLN A 111 -0.02 19.17 4.77
CA GLN A 111 -0.04 17.72 4.84
C GLN A 111 -1.12 17.24 5.84
N THR A 112 -1.95 16.28 5.43
CA THR A 112 -3.13 15.83 6.19
C THR A 112 -2.91 14.55 7.01
N GLY A 113 -1.69 14.01 6.98
CA GLY A 113 -1.28 12.84 7.77
C GLY A 113 0.21 12.59 7.66
N LEU A 114 0.84 12.01 8.67
CA LEU A 114 2.28 11.75 8.70
C LEU A 114 2.61 10.32 8.27
N SER A 115 3.79 10.09 7.68
CA SER A 115 4.33 8.74 7.50
C SER A 115 5.77 8.69 7.99
N VAL A 116 6.04 7.82 8.96
CA VAL A 116 7.34 7.68 9.60
C VAL A 116 8.19 6.66 8.85
N ALA A 117 9.39 7.09 8.47
CA ALA A 117 10.46 6.23 7.96
C ALA A 117 11.48 5.98 9.07
N TYR A 118 11.69 4.73 9.48
CA TYR A 118 12.69 4.38 10.50
C TYR A 118 14.03 4.00 9.87
N ASP A 119 15.12 4.15 10.62
CA ASP A 119 16.43 3.71 10.17
C ASP A 119 16.56 2.18 10.18
N LEU A 120 17.59 1.66 9.50
CA LEU A 120 17.79 0.22 9.40
C LEU A 120 17.94 -0.48 10.77
N PRO A 121 18.69 0.06 11.76
CA PRO A 121 18.71 -0.49 13.11
C PRO A 121 17.32 -0.69 13.71
N THR A 122 16.48 0.35 13.69
CA THR A 122 15.11 0.29 14.22
C THR A 122 14.26 -0.72 13.44
N LEU A 123 14.36 -0.74 12.09
CA LEU A 123 13.65 -1.70 11.24
C LEU A 123 14.04 -3.15 11.55
N MET A 124 15.30 -3.38 11.92
CA MET A 124 15.86 -4.68 12.27
C MET A 124 15.77 -5.01 13.78
N GLY A 125 15.15 -4.13 14.58
CA GLY A 125 14.97 -4.35 16.02
C GLY A 125 16.25 -4.27 16.85
N TYR A 126 17.24 -3.49 16.40
CA TYR A 126 18.47 -3.22 17.13
C TYR A 126 18.44 -1.82 17.76
N ASP A 127 19.01 -1.72 18.96
CA ASP A 127 19.31 -0.43 19.57
C ASP A 127 20.47 0.26 18.83
N ALA A 128 20.53 1.59 18.95
CA ALA A 128 21.54 2.41 18.26
C ALA A 128 22.99 2.09 18.65
N ASP A 129 23.22 1.51 19.84
CA ASP A 129 24.54 1.10 20.34
C ASP A 129 24.89 -0.37 20.06
N SER A 130 24.00 -1.12 19.40
CA SER A 130 24.30 -2.46 18.93
C SER A 130 25.48 -2.43 17.94
N PRO A 131 26.43 -3.38 18.02
CA PRO A 131 27.52 -3.48 17.04
C PRO A 131 27.04 -3.61 15.59
N LEU A 132 25.82 -4.13 15.37
CA LEU A 132 25.22 -4.26 14.04
C LEU A 132 24.59 -2.96 13.52
N SER A 133 24.47 -1.94 14.39
CA SER A 133 23.92 -0.63 14.03
C SER A 133 25.02 0.33 13.56
N GLU A 134 26.30 -0.04 13.71
CA GLU A 134 27.43 0.84 13.40
C GLU A 134 27.34 1.37 11.95
N GLY A 135 27.27 2.69 11.83
CA GLY A 135 27.20 3.36 10.55
C GLY A 135 25.82 3.40 9.91
N GLU A 136 24.76 2.84 10.49
CA GLU A 136 23.41 2.87 9.89
C GLU A 136 22.40 3.72 10.68
N VAL A 137 22.75 4.10 11.91
CA VAL A 137 21.92 4.93 12.80
C VAL A 137 21.55 6.26 12.14
N GLY A 138 20.25 6.51 11.96
CA GLY A 138 19.70 7.75 11.43
C GLY A 138 19.96 8.00 9.93
N LYS A 139 20.54 7.07 9.17
CA LYS A 139 20.90 7.34 7.76
C LYS A 139 19.72 7.42 6.81
N CYS A 140 18.91 6.37 6.77
CA CYS A 140 17.79 6.21 5.82
C CYS A 140 16.41 6.38 6.47
N GLY A 141 16.39 6.86 7.71
CA GLY A 141 15.18 7.05 8.50
C GLY A 141 15.52 7.64 9.87
N VAL A 142 14.51 7.81 10.71
CA VAL A 142 14.70 8.25 12.09
C VAL A 142 15.16 7.10 12.96
N ALA A 143 16.15 7.34 13.82
CA ALA A 143 16.58 6.39 14.85
C ALA A 143 15.62 6.42 16.05
N VAL A 144 15.05 5.27 16.41
CA VAL A 144 14.17 5.13 17.59
C VAL A 144 14.55 3.83 18.33
N SER A 145 15.21 3.96 19.48
CA SER A 145 15.59 2.81 20.32
C SER A 145 14.77 2.73 21.62
N SER A 146 14.03 3.79 21.97
CA SER A 146 13.29 3.87 23.22
C SER A 146 12.00 4.66 23.13
N LEU A 147 11.17 4.56 24.17
CA LEU A 147 10.00 5.43 24.33
C LEU A 147 10.38 6.92 24.34
N ALA A 148 11.54 7.27 24.92
CA ALA A 148 11.99 8.67 24.98
C ALA A 148 12.20 9.25 23.57
N ASP A 149 12.74 8.45 22.65
CA ASP A 149 12.91 8.85 21.25
C ASP A 149 11.54 9.06 20.57
N MET A 150 10.58 8.17 20.83
CA MET A 150 9.22 8.29 20.32
C MET A 150 8.50 9.54 20.86
N GLU A 151 8.73 9.89 22.14
CA GLU A 151 8.21 11.11 22.76
C GLU A 151 8.76 12.37 22.08
N VAL A 152 10.07 12.39 21.78
CA VAL A 152 10.70 13.48 21.04
C VAL A 152 10.16 13.56 19.62
N LEU A 153 10.04 12.42 18.94
CA LEU A 153 9.56 12.32 17.56
C LEU A 153 8.17 12.94 17.38
N PHE A 154 7.28 12.78 18.35
CA PHE A 154 5.92 13.32 18.32
C PHE A 154 5.68 14.52 19.25
N ASN A 155 6.75 15.13 19.77
CA ASN A 155 6.64 16.30 20.62
C ASN A 155 5.90 17.44 19.91
N LYS A 156 4.90 18.01 20.59
CA LYS A 156 4.01 19.08 20.08
C LYS A 156 3.19 18.69 18.83
N ILE A 157 3.02 17.40 18.55
CA ILE A 157 2.11 16.91 17.50
C ILE A 157 0.92 16.26 18.21
N PRO A 158 -0.31 16.82 18.10
CA PRO A 158 -1.48 16.28 18.78
C PRO A 158 -1.97 15.01 18.07
N LEU A 159 -1.64 13.83 18.62
CA LEU A 159 -1.88 12.55 17.94
C LEU A 159 -3.37 12.22 17.73
N GLU A 160 -4.28 12.75 18.55
CA GLU A 160 -5.74 12.61 18.34
C GLU A 160 -6.20 13.25 17.00
N GLN A 161 -5.48 14.26 16.50
CA GLN A 161 -5.89 15.10 15.38
C GLN A 161 -5.15 14.78 14.07
N VAL A 162 -4.14 13.92 14.12
CA VAL A 162 -3.27 13.60 12.98
C VAL A 162 -3.28 12.10 12.74
N THR A 163 -3.48 11.69 11.50
CA THR A 163 -3.32 10.28 11.15
C THR A 163 -1.84 9.95 10.94
N VAL A 164 -1.32 8.92 11.59
CA VAL A 164 0.11 8.54 11.49
C VAL A 164 0.24 7.15 10.88
N SER A 165 1.01 7.04 9.80
CA SER A 165 1.43 5.76 9.23
C SER A 165 2.85 5.44 9.69
N GLN A 166 3.08 4.23 10.15
CA GLN A 166 4.40 3.76 10.59
C GLN A 166 4.86 2.67 9.63
N THR A 167 5.90 2.93 8.84
CA THR A 167 6.52 1.94 7.95
C THR A 167 7.49 1.10 8.75
N ILE A 168 6.95 0.13 9.48
CA ILE A 168 7.67 -0.77 10.38
C ILE A 168 7.04 -2.16 10.30
N ASN A 169 7.86 -3.21 10.34
CA ASN A 169 7.43 -4.59 10.10
C ASN A 169 7.81 -5.54 11.24
N ALA A 170 9.01 -6.09 11.26
CA ALA A 170 9.35 -7.12 12.26
C ALA A 170 9.21 -6.66 13.73
N PRO A 171 9.63 -5.45 14.13
CA PRO A 171 9.38 -4.94 15.49
C PRO A 171 8.10 -4.08 15.59
N ALA A 172 7.17 -4.18 14.63
CA ALA A 172 6.03 -3.27 14.52
C ALA A 172 5.15 -3.20 15.78
N SER A 173 4.94 -4.31 16.47
CA SER A 173 4.17 -4.34 17.73
C SER A 173 4.82 -3.52 18.84
N VAL A 174 6.16 -3.50 18.91
CA VAL A 174 6.92 -2.72 19.88
C VAL A 174 6.78 -1.22 19.60
N LEU A 175 6.95 -0.81 18.34
CA LEU A 175 6.82 0.60 17.94
C LEU A 175 5.38 1.09 18.07
N LEU A 176 4.38 0.23 17.78
CA LEU A 176 2.97 0.53 18.05
C LEU A 176 2.74 0.77 19.54
N ALA A 177 3.28 -0.08 20.42
CA ALA A 177 3.14 0.10 21.86
C ALA A 177 3.77 1.42 22.33
N MET A 178 4.98 1.76 21.86
CA MET A 178 5.60 3.06 22.15
C MET A 178 4.73 4.23 21.68
N TYR A 179 4.21 4.16 20.46
CA TYR A 179 3.34 5.20 19.88
C TYR A 179 2.06 5.42 20.70
N LEU A 180 1.42 4.33 21.14
CA LEU A 180 0.22 4.39 21.97
C LEU A 180 0.50 4.97 23.36
N VAL A 181 1.63 4.62 23.98
CA VAL A 181 2.04 5.21 25.26
C VAL A 181 2.32 6.71 25.12
N VAL A 182 2.89 7.17 24.00
CA VAL A 182 3.03 8.61 23.73
C VAL A 182 1.66 9.28 23.63
N ALA A 183 0.70 8.68 22.92
CA ALA A 183 -0.66 9.20 22.85
C ALA A 183 -1.35 9.28 24.23
N GLU A 184 -1.18 8.25 25.06
CA GLU A 184 -1.68 8.22 26.44
C GLU A 184 -1.06 9.34 27.29
N LYS A 185 0.25 9.55 27.19
CA LYS A 185 0.95 10.65 27.89
C LYS A 185 0.51 12.04 27.41
N GLN A 186 0.01 12.17 26.19
CA GLN A 186 -0.63 13.39 25.68
C GLN A 186 -2.09 13.54 26.18
N GLY A 187 -2.62 12.57 26.93
CA GLY A 187 -4.00 12.55 27.44
C GLY A 187 -5.02 12.06 26.41
N THR A 188 -4.58 11.36 25.35
CA THR A 188 -5.46 10.87 24.29
C THR A 188 -5.96 9.45 24.59
N ASP A 189 -7.27 9.23 24.45
CA ASP A 189 -7.86 7.89 24.45
C ASP A 189 -7.44 7.14 23.18
N TRP A 190 -6.85 5.95 23.34
CA TRP A 190 -6.42 5.08 22.23
C TRP A 190 -7.54 4.81 21.22
N LYS A 191 -8.81 4.78 21.64
CA LYS A 191 -9.95 4.57 20.75
C LYS A 191 -10.15 5.67 19.71
N LYS A 192 -9.53 6.83 19.92
CA LYS A 192 -9.59 7.97 18.99
C LYS A 192 -8.39 8.04 18.05
N ILE A 193 -7.35 7.26 18.30
CA ILE A 193 -6.11 7.28 17.52
C ILE A 193 -6.35 6.64 16.16
N SER A 194 -6.00 7.38 15.10
CA SER A 194 -6.10 6.91 13.72
C SER A 194 -4.72 6.81 13.08
N GLY A 195 -4.49 5.74 12.34
CA GLY A 195 -3.20 5.51 11.71
C GLY A 195 -3.11 4.17 11.03
N THR A 196 -1.91 3.80 10.64
CA THR A 196 -1.62 2.56 9.92
C THR A 196 -0.28 2.00 10.37
N LEU A 197 -0.21 0.70 10.66
CA LEU A 197 1.03 -0.04 10.77
C LEU A 197 1.29 -0.74 9.43
N GLN A 198 2.52 -0.78 8.95
CA GLN A 198 2.81 -1.60 7.77
C GLN A 198 2.63 -3.08 8.11
N ASN A 199 3.37 -3.61 9.09
CA ASN A 199 3.16 -4.92 9.74
C ASN A 199 2.93 -6.11 8.77
N ASP A 200 3.40 -5.99 7.53
CA ASP A 200 3.27 -7.02 6.50
C ASP A 200 4.61 -7.74 6.44
N ILE A 201 4.68 -8.83 7.19
CA ILE A 201 5.87 -9.65 7.34
C ILE A 201 6.07 -10.63 6.18
N LEU A 202 5.02 -10.98 5.41
CA LEU A 202 5.15 -11.90 4.29
C LEU A 202 5.98 -11.27 3.17
N LYS A 203 5.69 -10.01 2.83
CA LYS A 203 6.49 -9.25 1.87
C LYS A 203 7.95 -9.04 2.31
N GLU A 204 8.25 -9.12 3.61
CA GLU A 204 9.64 -8.99 4.09
C GLU A 204 10.49 -10.17 3.62
N TYR A 205 9.96 -11.39 3.71
CA TYR A 205 10.65 -12.56 3.20
C TYR A 205 10.71 -12.54 1.67
N ILE A 206 9.68 -12.03 0.99
CA ILE A 206 9.60 -11.98 -0.48
C ILE A 206 10.55 -10.92 -1.06
N ALA A 207 10.52 -9.69 -0.55
CA ALA A 207 11.09 -8.53 -1.23
C ALA A 207 11.89 -7.56 -0.35
N GLN A 208 11.33 -7.07 0.77
CA GLN A 208 11.91 -5.92 1.51
C GLN A 208 13.07 -6.29 2.46
N LYS A 209 13.11 -7.53 2.96
CA LYS A 209 14.23 -8.15 3.71
C LYS A 209 14.48 -7.62 5.14
N GLU A 210 13.50 -6.99 5.77
CA GLU A 210 13.53 -6.51 7.15
C GLU A 210 12.77 -7.46 8.10
N TRP A 211 13.31 -8.66 8.30
CA TRP A 211 12.73 -9.67 9.19
C TRP A 211 13.70 -10.10 10.30
N ILE A 212 13.15 -10.41 11.47
CA ILE A 212 13.91 -10.81 12.67
C ILE A 212 13.64 -12.28 13.01
N TYR A 213 12.38 -12.70 12.94
CA TYR A 213 11.93 -14.02 13.38
C TYR A 213 11.73 -14.98 12.19
N PRO A 214 11.58 -16.29 12.42
CA PRO A 214 11.04 -17.21 11.41
C PRO A 214 9.57 -16.88 11.07
N ILE A 215 9.10 -17.31 9.90
CA ILE A 215 7.78 -16.93 9.35
C ILE A 215 6.62 -17.17 10.32
N ARG A 216 6.51 -18.37 10.91
CA ARG A 216 5.36 -18.73 11.78
C ARG A 216 5.22 -17.85 13.03
N PRO A 217 6.26 -17.66 13.87
CA PRO A 217 6.15 -16.75 15.01
C PRO A 217 5.92 -15.30 14.56
N ALA A 218 6.48 -14.88 13.42
CA ALA A 218 6.24 -13.53 12.91
C ALA A 218 4.77 -13.33 12.47
N MET A 219 4.17 -14.30 11.77
CA MET A 219 2.74 -14.31 11.46
C MET A 219 1.87 -14.28 12.71
N LYS A 220 2.25 -15.02 13.77
CA LYS A 220 1.55 -14.94 15.05
C LYS A 220 1.55 -13.52 15.62
N LEU A 221 2.69 -12.83 15.63
CA LEU A 221 2.78 -11.45 16.13
C LEU A 221 1.90 -10.48 15.33
N VAL A 222 1.80 -10.66 14.01
CA VAL A 222 0.89 -9.88 13.17
C VAL A 222 -0.56 -10.10 13.62
N VAL A 223 -1.00 -11.35 13.81
CA VAL A 223 -2.37 -11.67 14.26
C VAL A 223 -2.64 -11.16 15.67
N ASP A 224 -1.71 -11.30 16.61
CA ASP A 224 -1.85 -10.76 17.97
C ASP A 224 -2.01 -9.22 17.93
N THR A 225 -1.36 -8.55 16.96
CA THR A 225 -1.54 -7.11 16.72
C THR A 225 -2.94 -6.79 16.17
N PHE A 226 -3.55 -7.68 15.37
CA PHE A 226 -4.92 -7.50 14.88
C PHE A 226 -5.90 -7.55 16.05
N GLU A 227 -5.83 -8.62 16.85
CA GLU A 227 -6.65 -8.82 18.04
C GLU A 227 -6.58 -7.61 18.97
N PHE A 228 -5.35 -7.18 19.31
CA PHE A 228 -5.14 -6.02 20.17
C PHE A 228 -5.75 -4.73 19.61
N CYS A 229 -5.54 -4.45 18.32
CA CYS A 229 -6.07 -3.23 17.69
C CYS A 229 -7.59 -3.22 17.62
N MET A 230 -8.23 -4.37 17.33
CA MET A 230 -9.69 -4.46 17.27
C MET A 230 -10.36 -4.12 18.60
N GLU A 231 -9.77 -4.57 19.72
CA GLU A 231 -10.32 -4.32 21.05
C GLU A 231 -10.00 -2.91 21.58
N ASN A 232 -8.77 -2.45 21.36
CA ASN A 232 -8.22 -1.30 22.08
C ASN A 232 -8.03 -0.04 21.22
N VAL A 233 -7.79 -0.20 19.91
CA VAL A 233 -7.44 0.89 18.99
C VAL A 233 -8.23 0.79 17.66
N PRO A 234 -9.58 0.72 17.70
CA PRO A 234 -10.42 0.32 16.58
C PRO A 234 -10.37 1.24 15.33
N ARG A 235 -9.74 2.42 15.44
CA ARG A 235 -9.54 3.35 14.32
C ARG A 235 -8.16 3.23 13.66
N TYR A 236 -7.32 2.32 14.14
CA TYR A 236 -5.98 2.08 13.63
C TYR A 236 -6.01 0.88 12.67
N ASN A 237 -5.38 1.03 11.50
CA ASN A 237 -5.25 -0.06 10.54
C ASN A 237 -4.04 -0.93 10.96
N PRO A 238 -4.24 -2.19 11.38
CA PRO A 238 -3.17 -2.96 12.03
C PRO A 238 -2.17 -3.59 11.04
N VAL A 239 -2.46 -3.53 9.74
CA VAL A 239 -1.59 -3.96 8.65
C VAL A 239 -1.87 -3.15 7.39
N SER A 240 -0.84 -2.99 6.57
CA SER A 240 -0.94 -2.52 5.19
C SER A 240 -0.31 -3.59 4.29
N VAL A 241 -1.13 -4.48 3.74
CA VAL A 241 -0.67 -5.53 2.82
C VAL A 241 -0.11 -4.88 1.55
N SER A 242 1.15 -5.15 1.23
CA SER A 242 2.01 -4.23 0.47
C SER A 242 2.64 -4.84 -0.77
N GLY A 243 2.18 -4.41 -1.96
CA GLY A 243 2.80 -4.74 -3.25
C GLY A 243 3.99 -3.88 -3.64
N TYR A 244 4.08 -2.66 -3.10
CA TYR A 244 5.11 -1.67 -3.48
C TYR A 244 6.53 -2.25 -3.47
N HIS A 245 6.94 -2.90 -2.39
CA HIS A 245 8.29 -3.44 -2.23
C HIS A 245 8.55 -4.62 -3.18
N ILE A 246 7.52 -5.43 -3.45
CA ILE A 246 7.58 -6.53 -4.42
C ILE A 246 7.81 -5.97 -5.83
N ARG A 247 7.12 -4.88 -6.18
CA ARG A 247 7.31 -4.17 -7.45
C ARG A 247 8.70 -3.56 -7.56
N GLU A 248 9.16 -2.86 -6.53
CA GLU A 248 10.51 -2.27 -6.48
C GLU A 248 11.63 -3.32 -6.52
N ALA A 249 11.38 -4.53 -6.03
CA ALA A 249 12.28 -5.67 -6.16
C ALA A 249 12.33 -6.27 -7.58
N GLY A 250 11.53 -5.74 -8.52
CA GLY A 250 11.58 -6.09 -9.94
C GLY A 250 10.38 -6.89 -10.46
N ALA A 251 9.30 -7.03 -9.68
CA ALA A 251 8.11 -7.76 -10.11
C ALA A 251 7.33 -7.04 -11.23
N THR A 252 6.64 -7.78 -12.11
CA THR A 252 5.64 -7.21 -13.04
C THR A 252 4.39 -6.72 -12.28
N ALA A 253 3.52 -5.91 -12.91
CA ALA A 253 2.29 -5.45 -12.24
C ALA A 253 1.35 -6.62 -11.91
N VAL A 254 1.36 -7.67 -12.74
CA VAL A 254 0.60 -8.91 -12.49
C VAL A 254 1.14 -9.65 -11.27
N GLN A 255 2.47 -9.76 -11.15
CA GLN A 255 3.11 -10.38 -9.99
C GLN A 255 2.86 -9.58 -8.70
N GLU A 256 3.03 -8.25 -8.75
CA GLU A 256 2.70 -7.36 -7.62
C GLU A 256 1.27 -7.60 -7.14
N LEU A 257 0.29 -7.53 -8.04
CA LEU A 257 -1.12 -7.72 -7.70
C LEU A 257 -1.38 -9.12 -7.14
N ALA A 258 -0.92 -10.17 -7.82
CA ALA A 258 -1.18 -11.55 -7.44
C ALA A 258 -0.55 -11.91 -6.08
N PHE A 259 0.70 -11.51 -5.85
CA PHE A 259 1.41 -11.82 -4.60
C PHE A 259 0.81 -11.04 -3.43
N THR A 260 0.52 -9.75 -3.61
CA THR A 260 -0.10 -8.92 -2.56
C THR A 260 -1.48 -9.45 -2.17
N LEU A 261 -2.32 -9.83 -3.15
CA LEU A 261 -3.63 -10.42 -2.86
C LEU A 261 -3.49 -11.77 -2.16
N ARG A 262 -2.50 -12.60 -2.55
CA ARG A 262 -2.25 -13.88 -1.88
C ARG A 262 -1.79 -13.69 -0.44
N ASP A 263 -0.92 -12.73 -0.16
CA ASP A 263 -0.50 -12.37 1.20
C ASP A 263 -1.70 -11.90 2.03
N GLY A 264 -2.58 -11.07 1.46
CA GLY A 264 -3.82 -10.63 2.09
C GLY A 264 -4.75 -11.78 2.46
N LEU A 265 -4.95 -12.74 1.54
CA LEU A 265 -5.73 -13.96 1.82
C LEU A 265 -5.10 -14.79 2.93
N GLU A 266 -3.77 -14.93 2.94
CA GLU A 266 -3.07 -15.67 4.00
C GLU A 266 -3.28 -14.99 5.37
N TYR A 267 -3.22 -13.65 5.46
CA TYR A 267 -3.54 -12.95 6.70
C TYR A 267 -4.97 -13.20 7.19
N VAL A 268 -5.96 -13.20 6.29
CA VAL A 268 -7.34 -13.55 6.63
C VAL A 268 -7.42 -14.99 7.16
N GLU A 269 -6.80 -15.96 6.47
CA GLU A 269 -6.77 -17.36 6.90
C GLU A 269 -6.09 -17.55 8.27
N TRP A 270 -5.05 -16.77 8.57
CA TRP A 270 -4.40 -16.78 9.89
C TRP A 270 -5.30 -16.17 10.97
N GLY A 271 -5.98 -15.06 10.69
CA GLY A 271 -6.94 -14.45 11.62
C GLY A 271 -8.09 -15.41 11.96
N LEU A 272 -8.69 -16.05 10.95
CA LEU A 272 -9.75 -17.04 11.15
C LEU A 272 -9.27 -18.25 11.98
N ARG A 273 -8.04 -18.75 11.72
CA ARG A 273 -7.45 -19.84 12.51
C ARG A 273 -7.20 -19.46 13.97
N ALA A 274 -6.97 -18.19 14.26
CA ALA A 274 -6.83 -17.67 15.60
C ALA A 274 -8.17 -17.38 16.29
N GLY A 275 -9.30 -17.54 15.60
CA GLY A 275 -10.64 -17.33 16.14
C GLY A 275 -11.19 -15.91 15.95
N LEU A 276 -10.55 -15.09 15.11
CA LEU A 276 -11.09 -13.77 14.74
C LEU A 276 -12.27 -13.94 13.77
N GLU A 277 -13.27 -13.07 13.88
CA GLU A 277 -14.39 -13.01 12.94
C GLU A 277 -14.01 -12.20 11.68
N LEU A 278 -14.66 -12.50 10.55
CA LEU A 278 -14.43 -11.82 9.25
C LEU A 278 -15.10 -10.46 9.16
#